data_AF-A0A7J9A075-F1
#
_entry.id   AF-A0A7J9A075-F1
#
_cell.length_a   1.000
_cell.length_b   1.000
_cell.length_c   1.000
_cell.angle_alpha   90.00
_cell.angle_beta   90.00
_cell.angle_gamma   90.00
#
_symmetry.space_group_name_H-M   'P 1'
#
loop_
_entity.id
_entity.type
_entity.pdbx_description
1 polymer ?
#
loop_
_entity_poly.entity_id
_entity_poly.type
_entity_poly.pdbx_seq_one_letter_code
_entity_poly.pdbx_strand_id
1 'polypeptide(L)'
;MKNYSLIFVCMVVCLVSFASAKPGIATFYTKYIPSACFKNKDQGKMIAAAGDALWKNGAVCGKKFTVKCTGPRNGVRHPCTGKSVTVKVV
;
A
#
# COMPACT_ATOMS: atom_id res chain seq x y z
N MET A 1 -34.33 -26.32 15.39
CA MET A 1 -34.14 -24.87 15.11
C MET A 1 -32.81 -24.29 15.64
N LYS A 2 -32.11 -24.93 16.60
CA LYS A 2 -30.89 -24.37 17.22
C LYS A 2 -29.62 -24.53 16.36
N ASN A 3 -29.56 -25.60 15.56
CA ASN A 3 -28.38 -26.04 14.80
C ASN A 3 -28.24 -25.24 13.49
N TYR A 4 -29.36 -25.03 12.78
CA TYR A 4 -29.40 -24.26 11.53
C TYR A 4 -29.05 -22.78 11.74
N SER A 5 -29.48 -22.21 12.87
CA SER A 5 -29.11 -20.84 13.22
C SER A 5 -27.60 -20.68 13.42
N LEU A 6 -26.94 -21.66 14.06
CA LEU A 6 -25.49 -21.67 14.23
C LEU A 6 -24.75 -21.81 12.89
N ILE A 7 -25.23 -22.69 12.02
CA ILE A 7 -24.67 -22.90 10.67
C ILE A 7 -24.77 -21.62 9.84
N PHE A 8 -25.91 -20.92 9.91
CA PHE A 8 -26.14 -19.67 9.19
C PHE A 8 -25.21 -18.55 9.66
N VAL A 9 -25.00 -18.42 10.97
CA VAL A 9 -24.04 -17.46 11.54
C VAL A 9 -22.62 -17.74 11.08
N CYS A 10 -22.17 -19.00 11.10
CA CYS A 10 -20.84 -19.38 10.61
C CYS A 10 -20.64 -19.05 9.13
N MET A 11 -21.64 -19.31 8.27
CA MET A 11 -21.56 -18.95 6.84
C MET A 11 -21.41 -17.44 6.65
N VAL A 12 -22.15 -16.61 7.41
CA VAL A 12 -22.07 -15.15 7.31
C VAL A 12 -20.69 -14.64 7.75
N VAL A 13 -20.10 -15.20 8.80
CA VAL A 13 -18.75 -14.81 9.26
C VAL A 13 -17.69 -15.11 8.20
N CYS A 14 -17.79 -16.24 7.49
CA CYS A 14 -16.85 -16.61 6.43
C CYS A 14 -16.89 -15.69 5.21
N LEU A 15 -17.95 -14.90 5.03
CA LEU A 15 -18.07 -13.95 3.92
C LEU A 15 -17.35 -12.61 4.21
N VAL A 16 -16.97 -12.34 5.45
CA VAL A 16 -16.28 -11.10 5.83
C VAL A 16 -14.80 -11.19 5.44
N SER A 17 -14.43 -10.48 4.37
CA SER A 17 -13.03 -10.36 3.96
C SER A 17 -12.33 -9.25 4.73
N PHE A 18 -11.36 -9.59 5.58
CA PHE A 18 -10.51 -8.63 6.27
C PHE A 18 -9.31 -8.26 5.40
N ALA A 19 -9.26 -7.01 4.93
CA ALA A 19 -8.05 -6.45 4.34
C ALA A 19 -7.23 -5.76 5.44
N SER A 20 -6.03 -6.26 5.71
CA SER A 20 -5.08 -5.63 6.63
C SER A 20 -3.93 -4.99 5.85
N ALA A 21 -3.59 -3.75 6.21
CA ALA A 21 -2.45 -3.03 5.65
C ALA A 21 -1.67 -2.36 6.77
N LYS A 22 -0.34 -2.27 6.62
CA LYS A 22 0.50 -1.54 7.58
C LYS A 22 0.40 -0.03 7.32
N PRO A 23 0.07 0.79 8.33
CA PRO A 23 0.09 2.25 8.17
C PRO A 23 1.53 2.74 7.98
N GLY A 24 1.68 3.83 7.23
CA GLY A 24 2.95 4.47 6.97
C GLY A 24 2.76 5.90 6.51
N ILE A 25 3.85 6.66 6.48
CA ILE A 25 3.87 8.02 5.98
C ILE A 25 4.46 7.99 4.57
N ALA A 26 3.81 8.68 3.65
CA ALA A 26 4.30 8.86 2.29
C ALA A 26 4.60 10.34 2.02
N THR A 27 5.65 10.56 1.22
CA THR A 27 5.97 11.83 0.57
C THR A 27 6.07 11.61 -0.92
N PHE A 28 6.21 12.67 -1.71
CA PHE A 28 6.34 12.57 -3.16
C PHE A 28 7.57 13.33 -3.65
N TYR A 29 8.07 12.89 -4.81
CA TYR A 29 9.10 13.57 -5.59
C TYR A 29 8.54 13.82 -6.99
N THR A 30 8.98 14.90 -7.65
CA THR A 30 8.59 15.20 -9.03
C THR A 30 9.40 14.39 -10.05
N LYS A 31 10.68 14.14 -9.74
CA LYS A 31 11.58 13.29 -10.52
C LYS A 31 12.37 12.41 -9.56
N TYR A 32 12.44 11.11 -9.84
CA TYR A 32 13.10 10.14 -8.95
C TYR A 32 14.08 9.25 -9.73
N ILE A 33 15.22 9.85 -10.09
CA ILE A 33 16.37 9.21 -10.73
C ILE A 33 17.63 9.92 -10.18
N PRO A 34 18.68 9.21 -9.74
CA PRO A 34 18.81 7.74 -9.73
C PRO A 34 18.01 7.07 -8.62
N SER A 35 17.61 5.83 -8.86
CA SER A 35 17.00 4.97 -7.85
C SER A 35 18.02 3.94 -7.33
N ALA A 36 17.82 3.46 -6.10
CA ALA A 36 18.73 2.49 -5.50
C ALA A 36 18.72 1.14 -6.26
N CYS A 37 17.55 0.71 -6.74
CA CYS A 37 17.38 -0.56 -7.43
C CYS A 37 17.79 -0.52 -8.91
N PHE A 38 17.51 0.58 -9.62
CA PHE A 38 17.62 0.64 -11.09
C PHE A 38 18.56 1.73 -11.60
N LYS A 39 19.29 2.41 -10.70
CA LYS A 39 20.29 3.44 -11.03
C LYS A 39 19.64 4.55 -11.88
N ASN A 40 20.21 4.87 -13.04
CA ASN A 40 19.77 5.95 -13.91
C ASN A 40 18.59 5.58 -14.83
N LYS A 41 17.99 4.40 -14.66
CA LYS A 41 16.86 3.97 -15.51
C LYS A 41 15.55 4.56 -15.01
N ASP A 42 14.84 5.24 -15.89
CA ASP A 42 13.46 5.65 -15.64
C ASP A 42 12.57 4.39 -15.55
N GLN A 43 11.73 4.32 -14.52
CA GLN A 43 10.80 3.22 -14.25
C GLN A 43 9.34 3.68 -14.30
N GLY A 44 9.08 4.88 -14.81
CA GLY A 44 7.77 5.47 -14.98
C GLY A 44 7.24 6.18 -13.73
N LYS A 45 5.95 6.53 -13.74
CA LYS A 45 5.31 7.37 -12.72
C LYS A 45 4.77 6.60 -11.51
N MET A 46 4.39 5.34 -11.69
CA MET A 46 3.81 4.50 -10.63
C MET A 46 4.91 3.80 -9.83
N ILE A 47 5.80 4.60 -9.24
CA ILE A 47 6.97 4.15 -8.50
C ILE A 47 6.92 4.64 -7.05
N ALA A 48 7.65 3.97 -6.16
CA ALA A 48 7.79 4.36 -4.77
C ALA A 48 9.20 4.08 -4.25
N ALA A 49 9.70 4.96 -3.38
CA ALA A 49 10.86 4.68 -2.55
C ALA A 49 10.42 3.94 -1.29
N ALA A 50 11.21 2.96 -0.83
CA ALA A 50 10.97 2.24 0.41
C ALA A 50 11.77 2.87 1.57
N GLY A 51 11.11 3.10 2.72
CA GLY A 51 11.82 3.43 3.96
C GLY A 51 12.48 2.19 4.59
N ASP A 52 13.30 2.42 5.63
CA ASP A 52 14.19 1.40 6.22
C ASP A 52 13.47 0.11 6.63
N ALA A 53 12.27 0.23 7.20
CA ALA A 53 11.46 -0.93 7.62
C ALA A 53 11.08 -1.88 6.47
N LEU A 54 11.03 -1.36 5.23
CA LEU A 54 10.72 -2.14 4.03
C LEU A 54 11.96 -2.43 3.18
N TRP A 55 12.99 -1.56 3.22
CA TRP A 55 14.14 -1.60 2.31
C TRP A 55 14.86 -2.94 2.29
N LYS A 56 15.19 -3.50 3.47
CA LYS A 56 15.85 -4.82 3.63
C LYS A 56 17.02 -5.04 2.64
N ASN A 57 17.97 -4.11 2.59
CA ASN A 57 19.13 -4.14 1.69
C ASN A 57 18.76 -4.34 0.20
N GLY A 58 17.63 -3.75 -0.23
CA GLY A 58 17.16 -3.84 -1.61
C GLY A 58 16.35 -5.09 -1.93
N ALA A 59 16.06 -5.97 -0.96
CA ALA A 59 15.21 -7.14 -1.19
C ALA A 59 13.77 -6.79 -1.63
N VAL A 60 13.35 -5.53 -1.42
CA VAL A 60 12.05 -5.01 -1.85
C VAL A 60 12.05 -4.46 -3.27
N CYS A 61 13.21 -4.33 -3.92
CA CYS A 61 13.34 -3.82 -5.28
C CYS A 61 12.41 -4.54 -6.27
N GLY A 62 11.68 -3.76 -7.07
CA GLY A 62 10.75 -4.28 -8.07
C GLY A 62 9.43 -4.85 -7.53
N LYS A 63 9.27 -5.01 -6.21
CA LYS A 63 8.00 -5.44 -5.61
C LYS A 63 6.93 -4.36 -5.82
N LYS A 64 5.69 -4.81 -5.99
CA LYS A 64 4.53 -3.92 -6.13
C LYS A 64 3.72 -3.90 -4.84
N PHE A 65 3.29 -2.70 -4.45
CA PHE A 65 2.40 -2.50 -3.30
C PHE A 65 1.16 -1.74 -3.73
N THR A 66 0.03 -2.13 -3.17
CA THR A 66 -1.19 -1.32 -3.21
C THR A 66 -1.16 -0.36 -2.04
N VAL A 67 -1.22 0.93 -2.32
CA VAL A 67 -1.24 1.98 -1.31
C VAL A 67 -2.56 2.74 -1.36
N LYS A 68 -3.07 3.12 -0.18
CA LYS A 68 -4.26 3.93 -0.02
C LYS A 68 -3.96 5.07 0.94
N CYS A 69 -4.27 6.29 0.52
CA CYS A 69 -4.23 7.44 1.41
C CYS A 69 -5.39 7.34 2.41
N THR A 70 -5.06 7.34 3.70
CA THR A 70 -6.03 7.27 4.80
C THR A 70 -6.22 8.59 5.53
N GLY A 71 -5.29 9.54 5.38
CA GLY A 71 -5.42 10.85 5.96
C GLY A 71 -4.25 11.78 5.68
N PRO A 72 -4.34 13.03 6.14
CA PRO A 72 -3.26 13.99 6.02
C PRO A 72 -2.10 13.69 6.98
N ARG A 73 -0.88 13.99 6.53
CA ARG A 73 0.30 14.06 7.41
C ARG A 73 0.58 15.47 7.93
N ASN A 74 0.25 16.48 7.14
CA ASN A 74 0.48 17.92 7.40
C ASN A 74 -0.85 18.69 7.30
N GLY A 75 -0.83 20.02 7.49
CA GLY A 75 -2.02 20.88 7.42
C GLY A 75 -2.75 20.97 6.07
N VAL A 76 -2.43 20.09 5.12
CA VAL A 76 -3.14 19.98 3.83
C VAL A 76 -4.55 19.46 4.08
N ARG A 77 -5.56 20.23 3.69
CA ARG A 77 -6.96 19.81 3.76
C ARG A 77 -7.26 18.81 2.64
N HIS A 78 -7.82 17.65 3.01
CA HIS A 78 -8.29 16.59 2.10
C HIS A 78 -7.26 16.09 1.05
N PRO A 79 -6.08 15.57 1.46
CA PRO A 79 -5.07 15.10 0.52
C PRO A 79 -5.38 13.74 -0.12
N CYS A 80 -6.39 13.03 0.39
CA CYS A 80 -6.74 11.71 -0.08
C CYS A 80 -7.86 11.78 -1.12
N THR A 81 -7.69 11.05 -2.22
CA THR A 81 -8.71 10.92 -3.28
C THR A 81 -9.70 9.78 -3.03
N GLY A 82 -9.51 9.01 -1.96
CA GLY A 82 -10.28 7.78 -1.67
C GLY A 82 -9.87 6.56 -2.50
N LYS A 83 -9.05 6.74 -3.55
CA LYS A 83 -8.58 5.67 -4.44
C LYS A 83 -7.34 4.98 -3.89
N SER A 84 -7.19 3.71 -4.22
CA SER A 84 -5.94 2.96 -4.05
C SER A 84 -5.16 2.94 -5.35
N VAL A 85 -3.84 2.92 -5.27
CA VAL A 85 -2.97 2.80 -6.44
C VAL A 85 -1.89 1.75 -6.22
N THR A 86 -1.45 1.11 -7.31
CA THR A 86 -0.36 0.13 -7.27
C THR A 86 0.94 0.80 -7.71
N VAL A 87 1.96 0.72 -6.86
CA VAL A 87 3.29 1.32 -7.11
C VAL A 87 4.36 0.25 -7.10
N LYS A 88 5.40 0.40 -7.94
CA LYS A 88 6.59 -0.45 -7.93
C LYS A 88 7.70 0.18 -7.11
N VAL A 89 8.35 -0.58 -6.24
CA VAL A 89 9.51 -0.08 -5.49
C VAL A 89 10.74 -0.01 -6.39
N VAL A 90 11.42 1.14 -6.37
CA VAL A 90 12.57 1.46 -7.23
C VAL A 90 13.78 1.96 -6.45
#